data_AF-A0A7C2BQL1-F1
#
_entry.id   AF-A0A7C2BQL1-F1
#
_cell.length_a   1.000
_cell.length_b   1.000
_cell.length_c   1.000
_cell.angle_alpha   90.00
_cell.angle_beta   90.00
_cell.angle_gamma   90.00
#
_symmetry.space_group_name_H-M   'P 1'
#
loop_
_entity.id
_entity.type
_entity.pdbx_description
1 polymer ?
#
loop_
_entity_poly.entity_id
_entity_poly.type
_entity_poly.pdbx_seq_one_letter_code
_entity_poly.pdbx_strand_id
1 'polypeptide(L)'
;MPDDRRAIMKKGSILIALLISMAILLILYAMDFRAIFGNRTPAAPEEVPWRQEDRIASPDESIKLPSPPNPAIDEDFTILAPVIRDNADRGDITLNFKYFGAIDGTWSCQYQHESRHYAFSAVFNGNIDVTKKFIDESGTDKSKLFFIAKGKYTKKFAAEHTVNPSLETGTIYVTGWLNKDYQAEGAITITTDQTWSAVYDFYSQ
;
A
#
# COMPACT_ATOMS: atom_id res chain seq x y z
N MET A 1 20.14 59.73 -16.67
CA MET A 1 20.39 58.45 -16.00
C MET A 1 19.07 57.70 -15.79
N PRO A 2 18.57 56.97 -16.80
CA PRO A 2 17.73 55.78 -16.59
C PRO A 2 18.71 54.58 -16.46
N ASP A 3 18.49 53.50 -15.74
CA ASP A 3 17.50 52.47 -16.06
C ASP A 3 17.77 51.24 -15.16
N ASP A 4 17.63 51.35 -13.83
CA ASP A 4 17.97 50.23 -12.93
C ASP A 4 16.78 49.68 -12.11
N ARG A 5 15.61 50.32 -12.22
CA ARG A 5 14.39 49.87 -11.53
C ARG A 5 13.59 48.81 -12.31
N ARG A 6 13.79 48.68 -13.62
CA ARG A 6 13.07 47.71 -14.46
C ARG A 6 13.62 46.28 -14.37
N ALA A 7 14.89 46.11 -14.01
CA ALA A 7 15.52 44.80 -13.87
C ALA A 7 15.07 44.06 -12.60
N ILE A 8 14.82 44.79 -11.51
CA ILE A 8 14.39 44.22 -10.22
C ILE A 8 12.93 43.76 -10.27
N MET A 9 12.05 44.49 -10.95
CA MET A 9 10.65 44.06 -11.16
C MET A 9 10.56 42.76 -11.96
N LYS A 10 11.31 42.61 -13.06
CA LYS A 10 11.25 41.40 -13.90
C LYS A 10 11.72 40.13 -13.16
N LYS A 11 12.77 40.24 -12.33
CA LYS A 11 13.27 39.09 -11.55
C LYS A 11 12.28 38.64 -10.47
N GLY A 12 11.60 39.58 -9.81
CA GLY A 12 10.53 39.26 -8.85
C GLY A 12 9.31 38.59 -9.51
N SER A 13 8.89 39.08 -10.68
CA SER A 13 7.76 38.49 -11.43
C SER A 13 8.05 37.07 -11.92
N ILE A 14 9.27 36.79 -12.39
CA ILE A 14 9.67 35.46 -12.84
C ILE A 14 9.70 34.47 -11.67
N LEU A 15 10.18 34.89 -10.50
CA LEU A 15 10.21 34.04 -9.32
C LEU A 15 8.81 33.71 -8.80
N ILE A 16 7.90 34.69 -8.83
CA ILE A 16 6.49 34.51 -8.47
C ILE A 16 5.78 33.59 -9.47
N ALA A 17 6.02 33.77 -10.78
CA ALA A 17 5.44 32.89 -11.80
C ALA A 17 5.93 31.45 -11.64
N LEU A 18 7.22 31.23 -11.36
CA LEU A 18 7.77 29.91 -11.08
C LEU A 18 7.14 29.27 -9.85
N LEU A 19 6.98 30.03 -8.75
CA LEU A 19 6.35 29.56 -7.52
C LEU A 19 4.88 29.20 -7.75
N ILE A 20 4.14 30.00 -8.52
CA ILE A 20 2.75 29.71 -8.87
C ILE A 20 2.67 28.47 -9.74
N SER A 21 3.52 28.32 -10.75
CA SER A 21 3.56 27.11 -11.59
C SER A 21 3.89 25.86 -10.77
N MET A 22 4.85 25.95 -9.83
CA MET A 22 5.20 24.85 -8.94
C MET A 22 4.05 24.51 -7.98
N ALA A 23 3.37 25.52 -7.43
CA ALA A 23 2.20 25.32 -6.58
C ALA A 23 1.04 24.69 -7.36
N ILE A 24 0.79 25.12 -8.60
CA ILE A 24 -0.23 24.54 -9.48
C ILE A 24 0.14 23.09 -9.82
N LEU A 25 1.40 22.79 -10.13
CA LEU A 25 1.85 21.41 -10.37
C LEU A 25 1.69 20.53 -9.12
N LEU A 26 2.00 21.06 -7.93
CA LEU A 26 1.78 20.35 -6.66
C LEU A 26 0.29 20.12 -6.38
N ILE A 27 -0.57 21.09 -6.69
CA ILE A 27 -2.03 20.96 -6.54
C ILE A 27 -2.57 19.95 -7.54
N LEU A 28 -2.16 20.00 -8.81
CA LEU A 28 -2.59 19.04 -9.84
C LEU A 28 -2.10 17.63 -9.51
N TYR A 29 -0.87 17.47 -9.05
CA TYR A 29 -0.33 16.20 -8.57
C TYR A 29 -1.12 15.68 -7.36
N ALA A 30 -1.43 16.54 -6.39
CA ALA A 30 -2.26 16.18 -5.25
C ALA A 30 -3.73 15.89 -5.65
N MET A 31 -4.25 16.48 -6.73
CA MET A 31 -5.59 16.23 -7.24
C MET A 31 -5.68 14.91 -7.99
N ASP A 32 -4.70 14.55 -8.82
CA ASP A 32 -4.65 13.21 -9.43
C ASP A 32 -4.55 12.14 -8.33
N PHE A 33 -3.75 12.40 -7.29
CA PHE A 33 -3.69 11.50 -6.14
C PHE A 33 -5.02 11.47 -5.37
N ARG A 34 -5.72 12.58 -5.15
CA ARG A 34 -7.02 12.56 -4.44
C ARG A 34 -8.17 11.99 -5.26
N ALA A 35 -8.15 12.19 -6.57
CA ALA A 35 -9.16 11.68 -7.49
C ALA A 35 -9.06 10.16 -7.69
N ILE A 36 -7.83 9.61 -7.56
CA ILE A 36 -7.58 8.17 -7.64
C ILE A 36 -7.63 7.50 -6.25
N PHE A 37 -7.15 8.16 -5.19
CA PHE A 37 -6.93 7.54 -3.88
C PHE A 37 -7.91 7.94 -2.77
N GLY A 38 -8.84 8.88 -3.03
CA GLY A 38 -9.73 9.42 -1.99
C GLY A 38 -8.96 10.08 -0.83
N ASN A 39 -9.66 10.72 0.09
CA ASN A 39 -9.05 11.16 1.36
C ASN A 39 -8.78 9.92 2.24
N ARG A 40 -7.63 9.27 2.09
CA ARG A 40 -7.14 8.37 3.15
C ARG A 40 -6.55 9.21 4.27
N THR A 41 -7.40 9.59 5.22
CA THR A 41 -6.99 10.00 6.56
C THR A 41 -6.02 8.93 7.09
N PRO A 42 -4.91 9.28 7.79
CA PRO A 42 -4.07 8.28 8.43
C PRO A 42 -4.96 7.34 9.26
N ALA A 43 -4.70 6.04 9.09
CA ALA A 43 -5.54 5.00 9.65
C ALA A 43 -5.83 5.31 11.13
N ALA A 44 -7.11 5.32 11.52
CA ALA A 44 -7.45 5.56 12.92
C ALA A 44 -6.71 4.52 13.78
N PRO A 45 -6.38 4.81 15.07
CA PRO A 45 -5.71 3.84 15.94
C PRO A 45 -6.43 2.46 16.03
N GLU A 46 -7.70 2.40 15.63
CA GLU A 46 -8.54 1.21 15.54
C GLU A 46 -8.34 0.38 14.26
N GLU A 47 -7.58 0.88 13.28
CA GLU A 47 -7.40 0.27 11.95
C GLU A 47 -6.07 -0.47 11.80
N VAL A 48 -5.26 -0.55 12.85
CA VAL A 48 -4.02 -1.36 12.82
C VAL A 48 -4.34 -2.83 12.55
N PRO A 49 -3.61 -3.51 11.65
CA PRO A 49 -4.04 -4.81 11.14
C PRO A 49 -3.98 -5.94 12.18
N TRP A 50 -3.12 -5.84 13.20
CA TRP A 50 -3.06 -6.84 14.27
C TRP A 50 -4.29 -6.82 15.21
N ARG A 51 -5.14 -5.79 15.15
CA ARG A 51 -6.44 -5.78 15.83
C ARG A 51 -7.56 -6.43 15.02
N GLN A 52 -7.26 -6.82 13.77
CA GLN A 52 -8.21 -7.45 12.85
C GLN A 52 -7.88 -8.94 12.62
N GLU A 53 -6.97 -9.51 13.43
CA GLU A 53 -6.56 -10.92 13.29
C GLU A 53 -7.70 -11.92 13.50
N ASP A 54 -8.74 -11.52 14.25
CA ASP A 54 -9.97 -12.29 14.42
C ASP A 54 -10.75 -12.51 13.11
N ARG A 55 -10.47 -11.72 12.08
CA ARG A 55 -11.03 -11.87 10.73
C ARG A 55 -10.26 -12.86 9.86
N ILE A 56 -9.08 -13.30 10.31
CA ILE A 56 -8.28 -14.30 9.61
C ILE A 56 -8.85 -15.67 9.96
N ALA A 57 -9.40 -16.34 8.97
CA ALA A 57 -9.99 -17.66 9.11
C ALA A 57 -8.95 -18.67 9.61
N SER A 58 -9.36 -19.52 10.54
CA SER A 58 -8.53 -20.65 10.95
C SER A 58 -8.41 -21.67 9.81
N PRO A 59 -7.36 -22.51 9.76
CA PRO A 59 -7.16 -23.47 8.66
C PRO A 59 -8.35 -24.42 8.40
N ASP A 60 -9.13 -24.73 9.43
CA ASP A 60 -10.29 -25.62 9.36
C ASP A 60 -11.63 -24.88 9.19
N GLU A 61 -11.59 -23.54 9.13
CA GLU A 61 -12.78 -22.70 9.04
C GLU A 61 -13.19 -22.48 7.58
N SER A 62 -14.48 -22.59 7.30
CA SER A 62 -15.01 -22.29 5.97
C SER A 62 -15.13 -20.78 5.77
N ILE A 63 -14.54 -20.27 4.69
CA ILE A 63 -14.60 -18.86 4.32
C ILE A 63 -15.93 -18.56 3.64
N LYS A 64 -16.64 -17.53 4.14
CA LYS A 64 -17.89 -17.09 3.53
C LYS A 64 -17.62 -16.39 2.19
N LEU A 65 -18.11 -16.99 1.11
CA LEU A 65 -17.97 -16.46 -0.25
C LEU A 65 -18.80 -15.19 -0.48
N PRO A 66 -18.35 -14.31 -1.39
CA PRO A 66 -19.05 -13.09 -1.71
C PRO A 66 -20.36 -13.40 -2.45
N SER A 67 -21.29 -12.46 -2.36
CA SER A 67 -22.49 -12.46 -3.18
C SER A 67 -22.67 -11.06 -3.76
N PRO A 68 -23.39 -10.90 -4.89
CA PRO A 68 -23.65 -9.58 -5.44
C PRO A 68 -24.17 -8.62 -4.35
N PRO A 69 -23.62 -7.40 -4.25
CA PRO A 69 -22.82 -6.71 -5.26
C PRO A 69 -21.28 -6.83 -5.11
N ASN A 70 -20.74 -7.67 -4.23
CA ASN A 70 -19.30 -7.92 -4.16
C ASN A 70 -18.78 -8.61 -5.43
N PRO A 71 -17.48 -8.49 -5.79
CA PRO A 71 -16.86 -9.30 -6.83
C PRO A 71 -17.07 -10.78 -6.51
N ALA A 72 -17.48 -11.55 -7.52
CA ALA A 72 -17.48 -13.00 -7.42
C ALA A 72 -16.04 -13.52 -7.46
N ILE A 73 -15.80 -14.68 -6.85
CA ILE A 73 -14.51 -15.37 -6.93
C ILE A 73 -14.83 -16.80 -7.35
N ASP A 74 -15.07 -16.98 -8.64
CA ASP A 74 -15.57 -18.24 -9.21
C ASP A 74 -14.43 -19.16 -9.65
N GLU A 75 -13.22 -18.62 -9.80
CA GLU A 75 -12.00 -19.34 -10.17
C GLU A 75 -10.78 -18.78 -9.42
N ASP A 76 -9.69 -19.54 -9.42
CA ASP A 76 -8.40 -19.08 -8.90
C ASP A 76 -7.83 -17.99 -9.82
N PHE A 77 -7.33 -16.90 -9.24
CA PHE A 77 -6.65 -15.85 -9.99
C PHE A 77 -5.49 -15.23 -9.21
N THR A 78 -4.58 -14.60 -9.93
CA THR A 78 -3.38 -13.98 -9.37
C THR A 78 -3.36 -12.51 -9.72
N ILE A 79 -3.08 -11.67 -8.73
CA ILE A 79 -2.81 -10.24 -8.88
C ILE A 79 -1.32 -10.01 -8.60
N LEU A 80 -0.67 -9.29 -9.51
CA LEU A 80 0.66 -8.72 -9.32
C LEU A 80 0.50 -7.20 -9.19
N ALA A 81 1.08 -6.61 -8.15
CA ALA A 81 1.00 -5.16 -7.95
C ALA A 81 2.36 -4.58 -7.51
N PRO A 82 2.74 -3.39 -8.03
CA PRO A 82 3.86 -2.65 -7.48
C PRO A 82 3.53 -2.20 -6.05
N VAL A 83 4.54 -2.24 -5.20
CA VAL A 83 4.49 -1.78 -3.81
C VAL A 83 5.27 -0.48 -3.73
N ILE A 84 4.69 0.54 -3.11
CA ILE A 84 5.26 1.87 -3.00
C ILE A 84 5.32 2.29 -1.54
N ARG A 85 6.37 2.99 -1.17
CA ARG A 85 6.44 3.71 0.11
C ARG A 85 7.24 4.99 -0.06
N ASP A 86 6.72 6.09 0.48
CA ASP A 86 7.36 7.41 0.39
C ASP A 86 7.69 7.80 -1.06
N ASN A 87 6.76 7.54 -1.99
CA ASN A 87 6.91 7.74 -3.44
C ASN A 87 8.06 7.00 -4.11
N ALA A 88 8.58 5.95 -3.49
CA ALA A 88 9.62 5.12 -4.05
C ALA A 88 9.15 3.68 -4.19
N ASP A 89 9.60 3.03 -5.27
CA ASP A 89 9.36 1.61 -5.53
C ASP A 89 9.93 0.73 -4.41
N ARG A 90 9.13 -0.25 -4.00
CA ARG A 90 9.42 -1.23 -2.97
C ARG A 90 9.09 -2.65 -3.46
N GLY A 91 9.33 -2.90 -4.75
CA GLY A 91 9.19 -4.20 -5.39
C GLY A 91 7.73 -4.58 -5.58
N ASP A 92 7.47 -5.86 -5.74
CA ASP A 92 6.15 -6.36 -6.13
C ASP A 92 5.55 -7.29 -5.07
N ILE A 93 4.22 -7.21 -4.93
CA ILE A 93 3.41 -8.16 -4.19
C ILE A 93 2.66 -9.05 -5.18
N THR A 94 2.65 -10.35 -4.90
CA THR A 94 1.82 -11.33 -5.57
C THR A 94 0.73 -11.79 -4.61
N LEU A 95 -0.52 -11.70 -5.04
CA LEU A 95 -1.70 -12.17 -4.31
C LEU A 95 -2.39 -13.26 -5.14
N ASN A 96 -2.51 -14.45 -4.59
CA ASN A 96 -3.24 -15.57 -5.20
C ASN A 96 -4.56 -15.72 -4.46
N PHE A 97 -5.66 -15.43 -5.15
CA PHE A 97 -7.00 -15.64 -4.65
C PHE A 97 -7.48 -17.01 -5.09
N LYS A 98 -8.03 -17.78 -4.15
CA LYS A 98 -8.61 -19.09 -4.40
C LYS A 98 -10.11 -18.99 -4.59
N TYR A 99 -10.68 -19.84 -5.44
CA TYR A 99 -12.14 -19.90 -5.69
C TYR A 99 -12.97 -20.07 -4.40
N PHE A 100 -12.36 -20.62 -3.33
CA PHE A 100 -12.97 -20.82 -2.02
C PHE A 100 -12.70 -19.68 -1.01
N GLY A 101 -12.16 -18.55 -1.47
CA GLY A 101 -11.98 -17.32 -0.67
C GLY A 101 -10.67 -17.23 0.12
N ALA A 102 -9.83 -18.27 0.11
CA ALA A 102 -8.49 -18.20 0.70
C ALA A 102 -7.55 -17.35 -0.16
N ILE A 103 -6.54 -16.79 0.49
CA ILE A 103 -5.52 -15.96 -0.14
C ILE A 103 -4.15 -16.44 0.33
N ASP A 104 -3.24 -16.64 -0.60
CA ASP A 104 -1.82 -16.80 -0.32
C ASP A 104 -1.02 -15.77 -1.13
N GLY A 105 0.19 -15.48 -0.71
CA GLY A 105 0.99 -14.52 -1.46
C GLY A 105 2.39 -14.31 -0.94
N THR A 106 3.12 -13.52 -1.72
CA THR A 106 4.50 -13.17 -1.47
C THR A 106 4.73 -11.69 -1.70
N TRP A 107 5.71 -11.14 -1.00
CA TRP A 107 6.23 -9.81 -1.29
C TRP A 107 7.75 -9.87 -1.25
N SER A 108 8.39 -9.19 -2.20
CA SER A 108 9.84 -9.05 -2.20
C SER A 108 10.25 -7.65 -2.62
N CYS A 109 11.28 -7.13 -1.97
CA CYS A 109 11.75 -5.76 -2.17
C CYS A 109 13.27 -5.73 -2.04
N GLN A 110 13.94 -4.99 -2.92
CA GLN A 110 15.35 -4.64 -2.75
C GLN A 110 15.54 -3.16 -3.04
N TYR A 111 16.19 -2.44 -2.13
CA TYR A 111 16.53 -1.04 -2.33
C TYR A 111 17.78 -0.66 -1.56
N GLN A 112 18.38 0.45 -1.98
CA GLN A 112 19.49 1.08 -1.28
C GLN A 112 19.00 2.37 -0.63
N HIS A 113 19.41 2.59 0.61
CA HIS A 113 19.21 3.85 1.30
C HIS A 113 20.51 4.22 2.00
N GLU A 114 21.06 5.38 1.65
CA GLU A 114 22.42 5.78 2.02
C GLU A 114 23.45 4.70 1.60
N SER A 115 24.34 4.29 2.50
CA SER A 115 25.34 3.25 2.30
C SER A 115 24.87 1.85 2.71
N ARG A 116 23.55 1.62 2.80
CA ARG A 116 22.95 0.35 3.20
C ARG A 116 22.06 -0.24 2.12
N HIS A 117 22.27 -1.51 1.85
CA HIS A 117 21.37 -2.31 1.02
C HIS A 117 20.36 -3.02 1.91
N TYR A 118 19.10 -2.98 1.50
CA TYR A 118 18.00 -3.64 2.15
C TYR A 118 17.36 -4.64 1.20
N ALA A 119 17.10 -5.84 1.68
CA ALA A 119 16.33 -6.86 0.96
C ALA A 119 15.27 -7.44 1.89
N PHE A 120 14.00 -7.35 1.47
CA PHE A 120 12.86 -7.93 2.16
C PHE A 120 12.32 -9.10 1.34
N SER A 121 11.88 -10.13 2.05
CA SER A 121 11.10 -11.24 1.50
C SER A 121 10.05 -11.64 2.52
N ALA A 122 8.84 -11.88 2.05
CA ALA A 122 7.72 -12.25 2.90
C ALA A 122 6.82 -13.28 2.19
N VAL A 123 6.21 -14.14 3.01
CA VAL A 123 5.17 -15.09 2.62
C VAL A 123 4.03 -14.97 3.62
N PHE A 124 2.80 -14.96 3.13
CA PHE A 124 1.60 -14.78 3.95
C PHE A 124 0.42 -15.58 3.42
N ASN A 125 -0.54 -15.84 4.32
CA ASN A 125 -1.80 -16.51 4.02
C ASN A 125 -2.95 -15.79 4.73
N GLY A 126 -4.15 -15.91 4.20
CA GLY A 126 -5.33 -15.23 4.70
C GLY A 126 -6.58 -15.57 3.93
N ASN A 127 -7.53 -14.65 3.94
CA ASN A 127 -8.86 -14.85 3.36
C ASN A 127 -9.51 -13.51 3.01
N ILE A 128 -10.51 -13.61 2.15
CA ILE A 128 -11.52 -12.56 2.02
C ILE A 128 -12.40 -12.51 3.27
N ASP A 129 -12.98 -11.34 3.54
CA ASP A 129 -13.99 -11.18 4.59
C ASP A 129 -15.12 -10.27 4.09
N VAL A 130 -16.27 -10.89 3.83
CA VAL A 130 -17.48 -10.21 3.32
C VAL A 130 -18.20 -9.37 4.38
N THR A 131 -17.83 -9.48 5.66
CA THR A 131 -18.47 -8.77 6.76
C THR A 131 -17.95 -7.34 6.89
N LYS A 132 -16.68 -7.09 6.55
CA LYS A 132 -16.13 -5.73 6.53
C LYS A 132 -16.64 -4.98 5.31
N LYS A 133 -17.15 -3.76 5.53
CA LYS A 133 -17.71 -2.91 4.47
C LYS A 133 -16.79 -1.74 4.22
N PHE A 134 -16.60 -1.41 2.94
CA PHE A 134 -15.90 -0.19 2.55
C PHE A 134 -16.84 0.99 2.76
N ILE A 135 -16.35 2.05 3.38
CA ILE A 135 -17.12 3.27 3.64
C ILE A 135 -16.24 4.44 3.21
N ASP A 136 -16.77 5.25 2.30
CA ASP A 136 -16.16 6.51 1.86
C ASP A 136 -17.08 7.71 2.14
N GLU A 137 -16.71 8.87 1.61
CA GLU A 137 -17.47 10.12 1.75
C GLU A 137 -18.89 10.03 1.14
N SER A 138 -19.12 9.13 0.18
CA SER A 138 -20.42 8.88 -0.45
C SER A 138 -21.26 7.83 0.28
N GLY A 139 -20.67 7.14 1.25
CA GLY A 139 -21.31 6.13 2.09
C GLY A 139 -20.71 4.75 1.91
N THR A 140 -21.51 3.71 2.16
CA THR A 140 -21.03 2.33 2.07
C THR A 140 -20.95 1.87 0.61
N ASP A 141 -19.74 1.60 0.13
CA ASP A 141 -19.51 0.92 -1.14
C ASP A 141 -19.54 -0.60 -0.93
N LYS A 142 -20.56 -1.25 -1.47
CA LYS A 142 -20.72 -2.70 -1.39
C LYS A 142 -20.03 -3.45 -2.54
N SER A 143 -19.45 -2.73 -3.50
CA SER A 143 -18.75 -3.31 -4.65
C SER A 143 -17.32 -3.74 -4.34
N LYS A 144 -16.77 -3.30 -3.21
CA LYS A 144 -15.43 -3.68 -2.75
C LYS A 144 -15.49 -4.84 -1.75
N LEU A 145 -14.63 -5.83 -1.96
CA LEU A 145 -14.46 -6.99 -1.09
C LEU A 145 -13.19 -6.85 -0.27
N PHE A 146 -13.31 -6.90 1.04
CA PHE A 146 -12.15 -6.83 1.93
C PHE A 146 -11.37 -8.14 1.91
N PHE A 147 -10.06 -8.03 2.05
CA PHE A 147 -9.19 -9.16 2.35
C PHE A 147 -8.15 -8.82 3.40
N ILE A 148 -7.74 -9.85 4.14
CA ILE A 148 -6.70 -9.78 5.15
C ILE A 148 -5.84 -11.04 5.11
N ALA A 149 -4.53 -10.87 5.23
CA ALA A 149 -3.56 -11.95 5.35
C ALA A 149 -2.48 -11.62 6.37
N LYS A 150 -1.88 -12.67 6.93
CA LYS A 150 -0.80 -12.59 7.91
C LYS A 150 0.29 -13.59 7.55
N GLY A 151 1.53 -13.24 7.87
CA GLY A 151 2.67 -14.08 7.58
C GLY A 151 3.93 -13.65 8.28
N LYS A 152 5.07 -14.06 7.72
CA LYS A 152 6.39 -13.67 8.20
C LYS A 152 7.18 -12.96 7.12
N TYR A 153 7.94 -11.95 7.53
CA TYR A 153 8.94 -11.33 6.67
C TYR A 153 10.34 -11.57 7.23
N THR A 154 11.31 -11.53 6.32
CA THR A 154 12.73 -11.48 6.60
C THR A 154 13.30 -10.24 5.94
N LYS A 155 14.06 -9.46 6.69
CA LYS A 155 14.82 -8.30 6.23
C LYS A 155 16.30 -8.61 6.38
N LYS A 156 17.02 -8.55 5.28
CA LYS A 156 18.49 -8.56 5.24
C LYS A 156 18.96 -7.14 5.02
N PHE A 157 19.93 -6.70 5.81
CA PHE A 157 20.59 -5.42 5.57
C PHE A 157 22.09 -5.49 5.81
N ALA A 158 22.85 -4.83 4.95
CA ALA A 158 24.31 -4.76 5.03
C ALA A 158 24.76 -3.34 4.69
N ALA A 159 25.78 -2.86 5.41
CA ALA A 159 26.53 -1.70 4.94
C ALA A 159 27.40 -2.12 3.75
N GLU A 160 27.72 -1.17 2.88
CA GLU A 160 28.66 -1.35 1.78
C GLU A 160 29.95 -2.01 2.33
N HIS A 161 30.38 -3.12 1.72
CA HIS A 161 31.52 -3.96 2.13
C HIS A 161 31.36 -4.85 3.39
N THR A 162 30.16 -5.05 3.92
CA THR A 162 29.95 -6.00 5.04
C THR A 162 29.79 -7.43 4.54
N VAL A 163 30.64 -8.34 5.02
CA VAL A 163 30.62 -9.77 4.64
C VAL A 163 29.41 -10.52 5.26
N ASN A 164 28.95 -10.09 6.43
CA ASN A 164 27.83 -10.71 7.15
C ASN A 164 26.64 -9.76 7.24
N PRO A 165 25.61 -9.90 6.38
CA PRO A 165 24.40 -9.09 6.48
C PRO A 165 23.68 -9.39 7.80
N SER A 166 23.16 -8.34 8.43
CA SER A 166 22.26 -8.47 9.57
C SER A 166 20.91 -8.99 9.10
N LEU A 167 20.31 -9.84 9.92
CA LEU A 167 19.02 -10.48 9.66
C LEU A 167 18.01 -10.04 10.72
N GLU A 168 16.86 -9.55 10.27
CA GLU A 168 15.71 -9.25 11.11
C GLU A 168 14.52 -10.05 10.59
N THR A 169 13.72 -10.62 11.49
CA THR A 169 12.48 -11.31 11.15
C THR A 169 11.34 -10.69 11.93
N GLY A 170 10.15 -10.70 11.33
CA GLY A 170 8.96 -10.17 11.96
C GLY A 170 7.69 -10.66 11.30
N THR A 171 6.59 -9.99 11.61
CA THR A 171 5.26 -10.30 11.10
C THR A 171 4.90 -9.32 9.99
N ILE A 172 4.30 -9.85 8.93
CA ILE A 172 3.67 -9.08 7.86
C ILE A 172 2.16 -9.24 7.97
N TYR A 173 1.45 -8.15 7.75
CA TYR A 173 0.02 -8.13 7.47
C TYR A 173 -0.20 -7.54 6.09
N VAL A 174 -1.15 -8.10 5.36
CA VAL A 174 -1.61 -7.55 4.09
C VAL A 174 -3.09 -7.33 4.22
N THR A 175 -3.54 -6.11 4.01
CA THR A 175 -4.97 -5.75 4.06
C THR A 175 -5.33 -4.94 2.83
N GLY A 176 -6.47 -5.19 2.24
CA GLY A 176 -6.88 -4.45 1.06
C GLY A 176 -8.32 -4.69 0.65
N TRP A 177 -8.65 -4.12 -0.50
CA TRP A 177 -9.95 -4.16 -1.13
C TRP A 177 -9.79 -4.60 -2.57
N LEU A 178 -10.61 -5.58 -2.96
CA LEU A 178 -10.74 -6.07 -4.32
C LEU A 178 -12.02 -5.48 -4.93
N ASN A 179 -11.94 -4.92 -6.13
CA ASN A 179 -13.09 -4.44 -6.88
C ASN A 179 -13.63 -5.49 -7.87
N LYS A 180 -14.69 -5.15 -8.62
CA LYS A 180 -15.32 -6.03 -9.61
C LYS A 180 -14.48 -6.32 -10.84
N ASP A 181 -13.51 -5.45 -11.12
CA ASP A 181 -12.59 -5.59 -12.24
C ASP A 181 -11.34 -6.41 -11.84
N TYR A 182 -11.38 -7.06 -10.68
CA TYR A 182 -10.28 -7.82 -10.09
C TYR A 182 -9.00 -7.01 -9.86
N GLN A 183 -9.15 -5.70 -9.66
CA GLN A 183 -8.09 -4.84 -9.20
C GLN A 183 -8.09 -4.79 -7.67
N ALA A 184 -6.89 -4.91 -7.09
CA ALA A 184 -6.68 -4.82 -5.65
C ALA A 184 -5.95 -3.53 -5.29
N GLU A 185 -6.45 -2.88 -4.24
CA GLU A 185 -5.76 -1.79 -3.57
C GLU A 185 -5.57 -2.14 -2.09
N GLY A 186 -4.44 -1.80 -1.50
CA GLY A 186 -4.21 -2.15 -0.11
C GLY A 186 -2.87 -1.70 0.43
N ALA A 187 -2.53 -2.27 1.58
CA ALA A 187 -1.28 -2.00 2.25
C ALA A 187 -0.67 -3.27 2.84
N ILE A 188 0.64 -3.33 2.77
CA ILE A 188 1.50 -4.22 3.53
C ILE A 188 1.93 -3.48 4.80
N THR A 189 1.71 -4.09 5.96
CA THR A 189 2.20 -3.60 7.25
C THR A 189 3.18 -4.61 7.83
N ILE A 190 4.43 -4.21 8.06
CA ILE A 190 5.42 -5.04 8.75
C ILE A 190 5.68 -4.51 10.16
N THR A 191 5.98 -5.42 11.07
CA THR A 191 6.28 -5.13 12.48
C THR A 191 7.06 -6.28 13.12
N THR A 192 7.93 -5.99 14.09
CA THR A 192 8.55 -7.03 14.93
C THR A 192 7.74 -7.36 16.19
N ASP A 193 7.07 -6.38 16.79
CA ASP A 193 6.48 -6.50 18.14
C ASP A 193 5.12 -5.81 18.33
N GLN A 194 4.54 -5.24 17.27
CA GLN A 194 3.26 -4.51 17.26
C GLN A 194 3.30 -3.20 18.07
N THR A 195 4.48 -2.72 18.44
CA THR A 195 4.68 -1.40 19.07
C THR A 195 5.10 -0.34 18.05
N TRP A 196 5.65 -0.77 16.92
CA TRP A 196 5.93 0.04 15.75
C TRP A 196 5.45 -0.69 14.50
N SER A 197 5.28 0.05 13.40
CA SER A 197 4.99 -0.56 12.11
C SER A 197 5.55 0.26 10.95
N ALA A 198 5.81 -0.43 9.85
CA ALA A 198 6.12 0.17 8.57
C ALA A 198 5.03 -0.22 7.57
N VAL A 199 4.46 0.77 6.88
CA VAL A 199 3.36 0.60 5.93
C VAL A 199 3.85 0.85 4.51
N TYR A 200 3.43 0.01 3.58
CA TYR A 200 3.73 0.08 2.16
C TYR A 200 2.44 -0.12 1.38
N ASP A 201 2.12 0.80 0.48
CA ASP A 201 0.89 0.74 -0.29
C ASP A 201 1.09 -0.08 -1.57
N PHE A 202 0.03 -0.72 -2.06
CA PHE A 202 0.02 -1.38 -3.36
C PHE A 202 -1.29 -1.15 -4.10
N TYR A 203 -1.21 -1.17 -5.43
CA TYR A 203 -2.35 -1.03 -6.33
C TYR A 203 -2.09 -1.79 -7.63
N SER A 204 -3.01 -2.67 -8.03
CA SER A 204 -2.96 -3.34 -9.33
C SER A 204 -3.80 -2.59 -10.36
N GLN A 205 -3.31 -2.52 -11.59
CA GLN A 205 -4.04 -2.00 -12.75
C GLN A 205 -4.87 -3.09 -13.41
#